data_AF-A0A2G1DJ95-F1
#
_entry.id   AF-A0A2G1DJ95-F1
#
_cell.length_a   1.000
_cell.length_b   1.000
_cell.length_c   1.000
_cell.angle_alpha   90.00
_cell.angle_beta   90.00
_cell.angle_gamma   90.00
#
_symmetry.space_group_name_H-M   'P 1'
#
loop_
_entity.id
_entity.type
_entity.pdbx_description
1 polymer ?
#
loop_
_entity_poly.entity_id
_entity_poly.type
_entity_poly.pdbx_seq_one_letter_code
_entity_poly.pdbx_strand_id
1 'polypeptide(L)'
;MAKYKITVLTPLHIGTGNSYSQNFNMLCKGGFVYFYDEFKLVDFLLSKDEYIPEDFNKLKEKIKNYKDEIIKSNLHLRKIKNDFSSLENKDVLENVSSSNKPIVAGSSIKGAIRTAVLNSLQLKDERNEDLYNSLKNKNIYKNRFSKGRKTEDTFDEDFKSLFTYLKISDSIESNLNTQIFKSINIKKNKKHQSSREKRVINIQNNVECISAKQMFYIDIKDESIKKYGKNIFSNLGKICNKFYLNAFNKEKELYFNLFSLGKDFEINEESNDVFLLNIGRFSGAEMKSLDNFRYIKNSKSKDKKESSTRTFALKDDVEDNVYFEKELLPFGWVLCELVKD
;
A
#
# COMPACT_ATOMS: atom_id res chain seq x y z
N MET A 1 4.06 22.62 -13.35
CA MET A 1 3.91 21.27 -12.75
C MET A 1 2.55 21.28 -12.10
N ALA A 2 1.73 20.25 -12.30
CA ALA A 2 0.42 20.22 -11.68
C ALA A 2 0.58 19.67 -10.25
N LYS A 3 0.22 20.48 -9.26
CA LYS A 3 0.28 20.10 -7.86
C LYS A 3 -1.00 19.39 -7.48
N TYR A 4 -0.88 18.24 -6.86
CA TYR A 4 -2.01 17.44 -6.39
C TYR A 4 -1.97 17.31 -4.87
N LYS A 5 -3.12 17.54 -4.26
CA LYS A 5 -3.40 17.16 -2.89
C LYS A 5 -3.87 15.71 -2.88
N ILE A 6 -3.22 14.87 -2.08
CA ILE A 6 -3.56 13.46 -1.93
C ILE A 6 -4.11 13.24 -0.53
N THR A 7 -5.34 12.72 -0.44
CA THR A 7 -5.97 12.34 0.82
C THR A 7 -5.94 10.82 0.97
N VAL A 8 -5.36 10.32 2.06
CA VAL A 8 -5.36 8.90 2.40
C VAL A 8 -6.75 8.50 2.90
N LEU A 9 -7.45 7.67 2.13
CA LEU A 9 -8.82 7.26 2.44
C LEU A 9 -8.85 6.04 3.38
N THR A 10 -7.89 5.15 3.22
CA THR A 10 -7.78 3.93 4.03
C THR A 10 -6.32 3.63 4.39
N PRO A 11 -6.04 2.76 5.38
CA PRO A 11 -4.67 2.48 5.82
C PRO A 11 -3.76 2.16 4.64
N LEU A 12 -2.62 2.85 4.59
CA LEU A 12 -1.69 2.79 3.47
C LEU A 12 -0.34 2.24 3.94
N HIS A 13 0.04 1.08 3.42
CA HIS A 13 1.36 0.48 3.63
C HIS A 13 2.12 0.39 2.31
N ILE A 14 3.27 1.05 2.25
CA ILE A 14 4.27 0.95 1.19
C ILE A 14 5.52 0.36 1.84
N GLY A 15 5.77 -0.93 1.61
CA GLY A 15 6.83 -1.65 2.31
C GLY A 15 8.23 -1.40 1.74
N THR A 16 9.23 -1.42 2.61
CA THR A 16 10.67 -1.44 2.25
C THR A 16 11.16 -2.85 1.91
N GLY A 17 10.46 -3.87 2.41
CA GLY A 17 10.93 -5.26 2.43
C GLY A 17 11.50 -5.67 3.79
N ASN A 18 11.77 -4.70 4.67
CA ASN A 18 12.28 -4.95 6.02
C ASN A 18 11.13 -5.16 7.02
N SER A 19 11.52 -5.67 8.20
CA SER A 19 10.66 -5.80 9.36
C SER A 19 11.42 -5.50 10.65
N TYR A 20 10.67 -5.15 11.68
CA TYR A 20 11.20 -5.00 13.03
C TYR A 20 10.74 -6.16 13.92
N SER A 21 11.67 -6.75 14.65
CA SER A 21 11.47 -7.90 15.53
C SER A 21 11.38 -7.49 16.99
N GLN A 22 10.38 -8.06 17.67
CA GLN A 22 10.14 -7.80 19.08
C GLN A 22 11.33 -8.22 19.95
N ASN A 23 11.65 -7.38 20.94
CA ASN A 23 12.78 -7.53 21.86
C ASN A 23 14.15 -7.57 21.16
N PHE A 24 14.23 -7.14 19.90
CA PHE A 24 15.50 -6.89 19.22
C PHE A 24 15.56 -5.41 18.83
N ASN A 25 15.10 -5.05 17.64
CA ASN A 25 15.02 -3.66 17.18
C ASN A 25 13.61 -3.03 17.36
N MET A 26 12.74 -3.69 18.12
CA MET A 26 11.40 -3.22 18.48
C MET A 26 11.04 -3.50 19.94
N LEU A 27 10.54 -2.48 20.65
CA LEU A 27 9.99 -2.59 22.00
C LEU A 27 8.57 -2.01 22.08
N CYS A 28 7.71 -2.60 22.92
CA CYS A 28 6.31 -2.15 23.07
C CYS A 28 6.01 -1.72 24.51
N LYS A 29 5.48 -0.51 24.74
CA LYS A 29 5.07 -0.05 26.08
C LYS A 29 3.98 1.01 26.00
N GLY A 30 2.93 0.86 26.81
CA GLY A 30 1.90 1.90 27.02
C GLY A 30 1.15 2.31 25.75
N GLY A 31 0.76 1.35 24.90
CA GLY A 31 0.06 1.65 23.63
C GLY A 31 0.97 2.20 22.52
N PHE A 32 2.28 2.06 22.66
CA PHE A 32 3.26 2.47 21.66
C PHE A 32 4.25 1.36 21.32
N VAL A 33 4.72 1.41 20.09
CA VAL A 33 5.85 0.64 19.56
C VAL A 33 7.01 1.60 19.32
N TYR A 34 8.19 1.21 19.76
CA TYR A 34 9.43 1.97 19.64
C TYR A 34 10.38 1.17 18.76
N PHE A 35 10.81 1.78 17.65
CA PHE A 35 11.79 1.20 16.73
C PHE A 35 13.18 1.75 17.01
N TYR A 36 14.19 0.90 16.92
CA TYR A 36 15.57 1.24 17.25
C TYR A 36 16.51 0.88 16.11
N ASP A 37 17.64 1.58 16.09
CA ASP A 37 18.84 1.16 15.38
C ASP A 37 19.55 0.10 16.22
N GLU A 38 19.95 -1.01 15.60
CA GLU A 38 20.56 -2.13 16.32
C GLU A 38 21.89 -1.74 16.98
N PHE A 39 22.69 -0.90 16.33
CA PHE A 39 23.99 -0.47 16.86
C PHE A 39 23.81 0.42 18.09
N LYS A 40 22.82 1.33 18.06
CA LYS A 40 22.52 2.16 19.24
C LYS A 40 22.05 1.34 20.44
N LEU A 41 21.36 0.21 20.22
CA LEU A 41 20.99 -0.70 21.30
C LEU A 41 22.20 -1.43 21.87
N VAL A 42 23.14 -1.84 21.01
CA VAL A 42 24.40 -2.44 21.44
C VAL A 42 25.22 -1.43 22.25
N ASP A 43 25.37 -0.20 21.76
CA ASP A 43 26.07 0.88 22.47
C ASP A 43 25.45 1.14 23.85
N PHE A 44 24.11 1.13 23.94
CA PHE A 44 23.41 1.25 25.21
C PHE A 44 23.78 0.12 26.18
N LEU A 45 23.79 -1.14 25.72
CA LEU A 45 24.16 -2.28 26.57
C LEU A 45 25.63 -2.19 27.01
N LEU A 46 26.54 -1.83 26.11
CA LEU A 46 27.96 -1.63 26.45
C LEU A 46 28.14 -0.53 27.49
N SER A 47 27.35 0.55 27.43
CA SER A 47 27.38 1.63 28.45
C SER A 47 26.91 1.19 29.84
N LYS A 48 26.33 -0.01 29.96
CA LYS A 48 25.90 -0.66 31.21
C LYS A 48 26.88 -1.74 31.68
N ASP A 49 28.08 -1.79 31.09
CA ASP A 49 29.08 -2.84 31.30
C ASP A 49 28.54 -4.26 31.01
N GLU A 50 27.55 -4.35 30.12
CA GLU A 50 26.93 -5.62 29.77
C GLU A 50 27.65 -6.30 28.60
N TYR A 51 27.95 -7.59 28.76
CA TYR A 51 28.45 -8.42 27.66
C TYR A 51 27.38 -8.62 26.56
N ILE A 52 27.76 -8.53 25.29
CA ILE A 52 26.85 -8.77 24.16
C ILE A 52 26.90 -10.25 23.76
N PRO A 53 25.81 -11.03 23.96
CA PRO A 53 25.82 -12.44 23.60
C PRO A 53 25.91 -12.64 22.09
N GLU A 54 26.70 -13.62 21.65
CA GLU A 54 26.72 -14.08 20.25
C GLU A 54 25.41 -14.79 19.87
N ASP A 55 24.74 -15.43 20.84
CA ASP A 55 23.45 -16.07 20.64
C ASP A 55 22.32 -15.03 20.55
N PHE A 56 21.59 -15.05 19.43
CA PHE A 56 20.53 -14.09 19.14
C PHE A 56 19.36 -14.14 20.12
N ASN A 57 19.01 -15.31 20.65
CA ASN A 57 17.92 -15.45 21.62
C ASN A 57 18.33 -14.89 22.98
N LYS A 58 19.58 -15.13 23.41
CA LYS A 58 20.15 -14.52 24.61
C LYS A 58 20.22 -12.99 24.49
N LEU A 59 20.60 -12.47 23.30
CA LEU A 59 20.57 -11.03 23.05
C LEU A 59 19.15 -10.45 23.18
N LYS A 60 18.13 -11.12 22.61
CA LYS A 60 16.72 -10.71 22.74
C LYS A 60 16.24 -10.68 24.19
N GLU A 61 16.55 -11.72 24.97
CA GLU A 61 16.24 -11.77 26.41
C GLU A 61 16.94 -10.63 27.17
N LYS A 62 18.20 -10.32 26.80
CA LYS A 62 18.94 -9.23 27.41
C LYS A 62 18.31 -7.85 27.13
N ILE A 63 17.99 -7.57 25.87
CA ILE A 63 17.28 -6.34 25.46
C ILE A 63 15.93 -6.24 26.18
N LYS A 64 15.20 -7.35 26.30
CA LYS A 64 13.93 -7.41 27.04
C LYS A 64 14.09 -7.06 28.52
N ASN A 65 15.15 -7.51 29.18
CA ASN A 65 15.43 -7.18 30.59
C ASN A 65 15.69 -5.68 30.78
N TYR A 66 16.35 -5.03 29.82
CA TYR A 66 16.63 -3.59 29.83
C TYR A 66 15.54 -2.72 29.19
N LYS A 67 14.41 -3.30 28.76
CA LYS A 67 13.35 -2.63 27.99
C LYS A 67 12.95 -1.27 28.54
N ASP A 68 12.76 -1.19 29.85
CA ASP A 68 12.26 0.02 30.49
C ASP A 68 13.30 1.14 30.53
N GLU A 69 14.58 0.82 30.68
CA GLU A 69 15.68 1.78 30.61
C GLU A 69 15.95 2.23 29.18
N ILE A 70 15.91 1.30 28.21
CA ILE A 70 16.06 1.61 26.78
C ILE A 70 14.97 2.57 26.30
N ILE A 71 13.72 2.35 26.71
CA ILE A 71 12.63 3.27 26.34
C ILE A 71 12.82 4.64 26.98
N LYS A 72 13.31 4.70 28.23
CA LYS A 72 13.59 5.96 28.93
C LYS A 72 14.78 6.74 28.36
N SER A 73 15.76 6.06 27.74
CA SER A 73 16.94 6.72 27.16
C SER A 73 16.64 7.51 25.89
N ASN A 74 15.43 7.37 25.33
CA ASN A 74 14.97 8.11 24.15
C ASN A 74 15.84 7.88 22.89
N LEU A 75 16.50 6.71 22.79
CA LEU A 75 17.34 6.32 21.65
C LEU A 75 16.56 5.82 20.43
N HIS A 76 15.23 5.77 20.50
CA HIS A 76 14.39 5.23 19.45
C HIS A 76 14.41 6.10 18.19
N LEU A 77 14.40 5.45 17.02
CA LEU A 77 14.27 6.08 15.71
C LEU A 77 12.86 6.64 15.50
N ARG A 78 11.85 5.86 15.90
CA ARG A 78 10.43 6.18 15.74
C ARG A 78 9.63 5.66 16.93
N LYS A 79 8.57 6.41 17.28
CA LYS A 79 7.54 6.03 18.23
C LYS A 79 6.20 6.00 17.50
N ILE A 80 5.57 4.84 17.46
CA ILE A 80 4.38 4.58 16.65
C ILE A 80 3.24 4.14 17.55
N LYS A 81 2.02 4.64 17.27
CA LYS A 81 0.81 4.25 17.99
C LYS A 81 0.49 2.77 17.74
N ASN A 82 0.12 2.06 18.80
CA ASN A 82 -0.36 0.68 18.75
C ASN A 82 -1.60 0.53 19.64
N ASP A 83 -2.75 0.27 18.99
CA ASP A 83 -4.03 0.08 19.69
C ASP A 83 -4.30 -1.39 20.05
N PHE A 84 -3.38 -2.31 19.74
CA PHE A 84 -3.50 -3.72 20.13
C PHE A 84 -2.87 -3.98 21.50
N SER A 85 -3.55 -4.80 22.32
CA SER A 85 -3.04 -5.33 23.59
C SER A 85 -1.78 -6.18 23.40
N SER A 86 -1.68 -6.90 22.27
CA SER A 86 -0.53 -7.76 21.95
C SER A 86 -0.27 -7.88 20.44
N LEU A 87 1.02 -7.91 20.09
CA LEU A 87 1.52 -8.17 18.74
C LEU A 87 1.93 -9.64 18.50
N GLU A 88 1.63 -10.54 19.45
CA GLU A 88 1.83 -12.00 19.32
C GLU A 88 3.29 -12.43 19.05
N ASN A 89 4.29 -11.65 19.48
CA ASN A 89 5.71 -11.87 19.15
C ASN A 89 6.00 -11.96 17.65
N LYS A 90 5.13 -11.40 16.81
CA LYS A 90 5.33 -11.31 15.36
C LYS A 90 5.99 -9.99 15.01
N ASP A 91 6.83 -10.04 13.99
CA ASP A 91 7.46 -8.86 13.42
C ASP A 91 6.43 -7.84 12.90
N VAL A 92 6.85 -6.57 12.89
CA VAL A 92 6.11 -5.49 12.25
C VAL A 92 6.76 -5.17 10.90
N LEU A 93 5.98 -5.24 9.83
CA LEU A 93 6.42 -4.82 8.50
C LEU A 93 6.61 -3.31 8.46
N GLU A 94 7.80 -2.88 8.06
CA GLU A 94 8.18 -1.47 8.00
C GLU A 94 7.50 -0.73 6.84
N ASN A 95 6.95 0.46 7.11
CA ASN A 95 6.57 1.39 6.06
C ASN A 95 7.78 2.22 5.61
N VAL A 96 7.86 2.48 4.31
CA VAL A 96 8.90 3.32 3.72
C VAL A 96 8.96 4.69 4.40
N SER A 97 10.19 5.12 4.67
CA SER A 97 10.47 6.39 5.31
C SER A 97 11.71 7.03 4.69
N SER A 98 11.82 8.35 4.83
CA SER A 98 13.03 9.12 4.56
C SER A 98 13.37 9.92 5.80
N SER A 99 14.62 9.82 6.26
CA SER A 99 15.05 10.43 7.54
C SER A 99 14.10 10.07 8.71
N ASN A 100 13.71 8.79 8.79
CA ASN A 100 12.74 8.25 9.76
C ASN A 100 11.34 8.88 9.73
N LYS A 101 10.99 9.62 8.66
CA LYS A 101 9.63 10.15 8.45
C LYS A 101 8.92 9.33 7.38
N PRO A 102 7.71 8.81 7.63
CA PRO A 102 6.94 8.08 6.64
C PRO A 102 6.74 8.90 5.36
N ILE A 103 6.92 8.26 4.21
CA ILE A 103 6.66 8.88 2.90
C ILE A 103 5.77 8.01 2.03
N VAL A 104 5.20 8.63 1.01
CA VAL A 104 4.62 7.98 -0.16
C VAL A 104 5.56 8.24 -1.33
N ALA A 105 6.20 7.18 -1.82
CA ALA A 105 7.06 7.27 -2.98
C ALA A 105 6.25 7.48 -4.26
N GLY A 106 6.66 8.41 -5.11
CA GLY A 106 6.04 8.71 -6.40
C GLY A 106 6.04 7.49 -7.33
N SER A 107 6.98 6.56 -7.16
CA SER A 107 7.00 5.27 -7.85
C SER A 107 5.76 4.41 -7.56
N SER A 108 5.22 4.46 -6.33
CA SER A 108 4.01 3.72 -5.95
C SER A 108 2.77 4.29 -6.64
N ILE A 109 2.68 5.61 -6.73
CA ILE A 109 1.61 6.34 -7.43
C ILE A 109 1.70 6.08 -8.93
N LYS A 110 2.90 6.22 -9.50
CA LYS A 110 3.18 5.92 -10.91
C LYS A 110 2.85 4.49 -11.29
N GLY A 111 3.12 3.54 -10.38
CA GLY A 111 2.76 2.13 -10.57
C GLY A 111 1.25 1.91 -10.68
N ALA A 112 0.45 2.54 -9.82
CA ALA A 112 -1.01 2.48 -9.90
C ALA A 112 -1.55 3.09 -11.20
N ILE A 113 -1.07 4.29 -11.56
CA ILE A 113 -1.42 4.95 -12.83
C ILE A 113 -1.05 4.06 -14.03
N ARG A 114 0.14 3.45 -14.00
CA ARG A 114 0.62 2.55 -15.06
C ARG A 114 -0.31 1.35 -15.24
N THR A 115 -0.81 0.77 -14.17
CA THR A 115 -1.79 -0.32 -14.24
C THR A 115 -3.09 0.14 -14.90
N ALA A 116 -3.64 1.28 -14.50
CA ALA A 116 -4.88 1.82 -15.06
C ALA A 116 -4.75 2.15 -16.56
N VAL A 117 -3.66 2.85 -16.94
CA VAL A 117 -3.35 3.17 -18.34
C VAL A 117 -3.22 1.90 -19.17
N LEU A 118 -2.50 0.90 -18.66
CA LEU A 118 -2.29 -0.34 -19.38
C LEU A 118 -3.59 -1.13 -19.58
N ASN A 119 -4.48 -1.13 -18.58
CA ASN A 119 -5.81 -1.74 -18.69
C ASN A 119 -6.64 -1.04 -19.76
N SER A 120 -6.65 0.29 -19.75
CA SER A 120 -7.45 1.08 -20.68
C SER A 120 -6.91 0.98 -22.13
N LEU A 121 -5.58 0.93 -22.34
CA LEU A 121 -4.98 0.59 -23.65
C LEU A 121 -5.39 -0.79 -24.16
N GLN A 122 -5.40 -1.80 -23.29
CA GLN A 122 -5.85 -3.13 -23.64
C GLN A 122 -7.32 -3.14 -24.08
N LEU A 123 -8.18 -2.41 -23.35
CA LEU A 123 -9.60 -2.31 -23.65
C LEU A 123 -9.90 -1.42 -24.88
N LYS A 124 -8.87 -0.84 -25.52
CA LYS A 124 -8.98 0.09 -26.65
C LYS A 124 -9.90 1.28 -26.33
N ASP A 125 -9.76 1.77 -25.11
CA ASP A 125 -10.51 2.90 -24.60
C ASP A 125 -10.03 4.20 -25.25
N GLU A 126 -10.95 4.97 -25.81
CA GLU A 126 -10.68 6.24 -26.51
C GLU A 126 -9.98 7.28 -25.63
N ARG A 127 -10.17 7.22 -24.30
CA ARG A 127 -9.48 8.12 -23.35
C ARG A 127 -7.96 8.02 -23.43
N ASN A 128 -7.45 6.89 -23.95
CA ASN A 128 -6.03 6.60 -24.10
C ASN A 128 -5.52 6.78 -25.55
N GLU A 129 -6.29 7.40 -26.45
CA GLU A 129 -5.92 7.53 -27.86
C GLU A 129 -4.54 8.19 -28.06
N ASP A 130 -4.24 9.26 -27.32
CA ASP A 130 -2.93 9.92 -27.39
C ASP A 130 -1.77 9.01 -27.01
N LEU A 131 -1.94 8.23 -25.94
CA LEU A 131 -0.98 7.23 -25.49
C LEU A 131 -0.84 6.10 -26.51
N TYR A 132 -1.95 5.59 -27.03
CA TYR A 132 -1.97 4.54 -28.04
C TYR A 132 -1.26 4.95 -29.33
N ASN A 133 -1.51 6.18 -29.80
CA ASN A 133 -0.88 6.72 -31.00
C ASN A 133 0.61 7.04 -30.81
N SER A 134 1.06 7.20 -29.57
CA SER A 134 2.47 7.44 -29.24
C SER A 134 3.29 6.16 -29.08
N LEU A 135 2.64 4.99 -29.03
CA LEU A 135 3.31 3.69 -29.05
C LEU A 135 3.83 3.39 -30.47
N LYS A 136 5.11 3.03 -30.56
CA LYS A 136 5.73 2.46 -31.76
C LYS A 136 5.17 1.06 -32.04
N ASN A 137 4.97 0.26 -30.99
CA ASN A 137 4.39 -1.07 -31.11
C ASN A 137 2.94 -1.08 -30.60
N LYS A 138 1.98 -1.26 -31.51
CA LYS A 138 0.54 -1.33 -31.19
C LYS A 138 0.06 -2.74 -30.82
N ASN A 139 0.93 -3.75 -30.91
CA ASN A 139 0.56 -5.12 -30.62
C ASN A 139 0.62 -5.40 -29.12
N ILE A 140 -0.51 -5.18 -28.44
CA ILE A 140 -0.69 -5.55 -27.03
C ILE A 140 -0.94 -7.07 -26.97
N TYR A 141 0.13 -7.88 -26.96
CA TYR A 141 0.00 -9.34 -27.03
C TYR A 141 -0.52 -10.00 -25.74
N LYS A 142 -1.37 -11.03 -25.92
CA LYS A 142 -1.87 -11.97 -24.90
C LYS A 142 -0.76 -12.72 -24.14
N ASN A 143 0.36 -13.00 -24.80
CA ASN A 143 1.43 -13.88 -24.28
C ASN A 143 2.26 -13.26 -23.15
N ARG A 144 2.11 -11.94 -22.92
CA ARG A 144 2.74 -11.17 -21.85
C ARG A 144 2.42 -11.66 -20.43
N PHE A 145 1.29 -12.35 -20.25
CA PHE A 145 0.76 -12.70 -18.92
C PHE A 145 0.60 -14.21 -18.70
N SER A 146 0.75 -15.03 -19.74
CA SER A 146 0.52 -16.48 -19.69
C SER A 146 1.79 -17.30 -19.46
N LYS A 147 2.97 -16.75 -19.72
CA LYS A 147 4.26 -17.42 -19.49
C LYS A 147 5.17 -16.48 -18.69
N GLY A 148 5.44 -16.82 -17.43
CA GLY A 148 6.34 -16.09 -16.53
C GLY A 148 7.81 -16.17 -16.93
N ARG A 149 8.14 -15.85 -18.19
CA ARG A 149 9.51 -15.83 -18.71
C ARG A 149 9.82 -14.47 -19.31
N LYS A 150 11.04 -14.02 -19.01
CA LYS A 150 11.79 -12.93 -19.62
C LYS A 150 11.85 -13.11 -21.15
N THR A 151 10.80 -12.73 -21.86
CA THR A 151 10.95 -12.40 -23.28
C THR A 151 11.13 -10.89 -23.35
N GLU A 152 12.18 -10.45 -24.02
CA GLU A 152 12.41 -9.05 -24.41
C GLU A 152 11.26 -8.63 -25.35
N ASP A 153 10.12 -8.27 -24.76
CA ASP A 153 8.96 -7.80 -25.51
C ASP A 153 9.15 -6.31 -25.79
N THR A 154 9.33 -5.97 -27.06
CA THR A 154 9.52 -4.60 -27.53
C THR A 154 8.36 -3.68 -27.13
N PHE A 155 7.14 -4.22 -26.94
CA PHE A 155 6.02 -3.45 -26.40
C PHE A 155 6.28 -2.99 -24.97
N ASP A 156 6.86 -3.85 -24.12
CA ASP A 156 7.12 -3.52 -22.73
C ASP A 156 8.17 -2.42 -22.61
N GLU A 157 9.19 -2.45 -23.45
CA GLU A 157 10.21 -1.39 -23.52
C GLU A 157 9.61 -0.08 -24.01
N ASP A 158 8.81 -0.12 -25.08
CA ASP A 158 8.16 1.06 -25.63
C ASP A 158 7.17 1.68 -24.63
N PHE A 159 6.33 0.87 -23.99
CA PHE A 159 5.41 1.31 -22.94
C PHE A 159 6.14 1.79 -21.67
N LYS A 160 7.26 1.16 -21.28
CA LYS A 160 8.14 1.71 -20.23
C LYS A 160 8.69 3.08 -20.64
N SER A 161 9.07 3.24 -21.90
CA SER A 161 9.62 4.48 -22.44
C SER A 161 8.62 5.64 -22.36
N LEU A 162 7.33 5.42 -22.63
CA LEU A 162 6.29 6.45 -22.48
C LEU A 162 6.22 7.01 -21.06
N PHE A 163 6.32 6.13 -20.06
CA PHE A 163 6.28 6.53 -18.66
C PHE A 163 7.55 7.27 -18.21
N THR A 164 8.62 7.33 -19.00
CA THR A 164 9.77 8.19 -18.66
C THR A 164 9.41 9.68 -18.68
N TYR A 165 8.38 10.07 -19.46
CA TYR A 165 7.90 11.44 -19.57
C TYR A 165 6.93 11.84 -18.45
N LEU A 166 6.32 10.88 -17.75
CA LEU A 166 5.47 11.15 -16.59
C LEU A 166 6.34 11.19 -15.32
N LYS A 167 6.64 12.38 -14.81
CA LYS A 167 7.36 12.57 -13.54
C LYS A 167 6.37 12.74 -12.41
N ILE A 168 6.61 12.03 -11.30
CA ILE A 168 5.80 12.11 -10.09
C ILE A 168 6.76 12.24 -8.91
N SER A 169 6.59 13.28 -8.11
CA SER A 169 7.43 13.51 -6.93
C SER A 169 7.08 12.55 -5.79
N ASP A 170 8.03 12.37 -4.88
CA ASP A 170 7.78 11.75 -3.57
C ASP A 170 7.09 12.77 -2.62
N SER A 171 6.47 12.29 -1.55
CA SER A 171 5.80 13.15 -0.55
C SER A 171 6.74 13.64 0.56
N ILE A 172 7.99 14.02 0.25
CA ILE A 172 9.06 14.26 1.24
C ILE A 172 8.69 15.34 2.29
N GLU A 173 7.96 16.38 1.88
CA GLU A 173 7.58 17.50 2.76
C GLU A 173 6.33 17.24 3.62
N SER A 174 5.82 16.01 3.63
CA SER A 174 4.57 15.69 4.33
C SER A 174 4.80 15.27 5.79
N ASN A 175 3.97 15.79 6.69
CA ASN A 175 3.92 15.39 8.09
C ASN A 175 2.99 14.18 8.25
N LEU A 176 3.39 13.04 7.69
CA LEU A 176 2.65 11.79 7.79
C LEU A 176 3.03 11.05 9.08
N ASN A 177 2.02 10.55 9.76
CA ASN A 177 2.13 9.69 10.93
C ASN A 177 1.68 8.28 10.58
N THR A 178 2.27 7.30 11.26
CA THR A 178 1.92 5.88 11.10
C THR A 178 1.32 5.30 12.37
N GLN A 179 0.61 4.19 12.20
CA GLN A 179 0.05 3.36 13.26
C GLN A 179 0.21 1.89 12.88
N ILE A 180 0.24 1.01 13.89
CA ILE A 180 0.22 -0.44 13.68
C ILE A 180 -1.20 -0.92 13.35
N PHE A 181 -1.31 -1.72 12.29
CA PHE A 181 -2.50 -2.47 11.88
C PHE A 181 -2.17 -3.97 11.84
N LYS A 182 -3.18 -4.83 12.03
CA LYS A 182 -3.06 -6.27 11.75
C LYS A 182 -3.63 -6.56 10.36
N SER A 183 -2.88 -7.30 9.53
CA SER A 183 -3.36 -7.70 8.20
C SER A 183 -4.18 -9.00 8.29
N ILE A 184 -5.37 -8.95 7.71
CA ILE A 184 -6.44 -9.92 7.88
C ILE A 184 -6.91 -10.45 6.52
N ASN A 185 -6.81 -11.76 6.30
CA ASN A 185 -7.31 -12.37 5.06
C ASN A 185 -8.75 -12.89 5.20
N ILE A 186 -9.65 -12.32 4.41
CA ILE A 186 -11.06 -12.69 4.33
C ILE A 186 -11.34 -13.42 3.02
N LYS A 187 -12.10 -14.52 3.07
CA LYS A 187 -12.63 -15.16 1.85
C LYS A 187 -13.73 -14.30 1.25
N LYS A 188 -13.72 -14.07 -0.07
CA LYS A 188 -14.73 -13.23 -0.73
C LYS A 188 -16.15 -13.83 -0.69
N ASN A 189 -16.28 -15.16 -0.79
CA ASN A 189 -17.59 -15.83 -0.76
C ASN A 189 -18.03 -16.15 0.69
N LYS A 190 -19.14 -15.55 1.11
CA LYS A 190 -19.73 -15.70 2.46
C LYS A 190 -20.10 -17.16 2.82
N LYS A 191 -20.51 -17.99 1.87
CA LYS A 191 -20.81 -19.42 2.13
C LYS A 191 -19.58 -20.21 2.57
N HIS A 192 -18.37 -19.76 2.20
CA HIS A 192 -17.13 -20.37 2.66
C HIS A 192 -16.65 -19.81 4.02
N GLN A 193 -17.40 -18.86 4.60
CA GLN A 193 -17.18 -18.32 5.94
C GLN A 193 -18.08 -19.02 6.97
N SER A 194 -19.27 -19.50 6.58
CA SER A 194 -20.27 -20.12 7.47
C SER A 194 -19.90 -21.52 7.96
N SER A 195 -18.99 -22.24 7.30
CA SER A 195 -18.59 -23.61 7.66
C SER A 195 -17.39 -23.70 8.62
N ARG A 196 -17.04 -22.61 9.32
CA ARG A 196 -15.91 -22.57 10.25
C ARG A 196 -16.43 -22.35 11.67
N GLU A 197 -16.15 -23.30 12.56
CA GLU A 197 -16.44 -23.22 14.00
C GLU A 197 -15.71 -22.05 14.69
N LYS A 198 -14.66 -21.52 14.06
CA LYS A 198 -14.01 -20.24 14.39
C LYS A 198 -13.83 -19.44 13.11
N ARG A 199 -14.53 -18.31 12.95
CA ARG A 199 -14.35 -17.36 11.83
C ARG A 199 -13.03 -16.57 11.93
N VAL A 200 -12.03 -17.10 12.61
CA VAL A 200 -10.76 -16.43 12.85
C VAL A 200 -9.93 -16.49 11.57
N ILE A 201 -9.89 -15.32 10.95
CA ILE A 201 -8.80 -14.82 10.14
C ILE A 201 -7.46 -15.19 10.77
N ASN A 202 -6.59 -15.87 10.04
CA ASN A 202 -5.19 -15.89 10.45
C ASN A 202 -4.63 -14.47 10.26
N ILE A 203 -4.46 -13.75 11.36
CA ILE A 203 -3.65 -12.53 11.41
C ILE A 203 -2.30 -12.88 10.78
N GLN A 204 -2.04 -12.33 9.60
CA GLN A 204 -0.84 -12.70 8.86
C GLN A 204 0.37 -11.91 9.38
N ASN A 205 0.25 -10.60 9.50
CA ASN A 205 1.35 -9.71 9.82
C ASN A 205 0.87 -8.54 10.68
N ASN A 206 1.74 -8.03 11.54
CA ASN A 206 1.63 -6.66 12.06
C ASN A 206 2.25 -5.73 11.02
N VAL A 207 1.62 -4.60 10.75
CA VAL A 207 1.97 -3.73 9.63
C VAL A 207 1.94 -2.28 10.07
N GLU A 208 3.05 -1.57 9.87
CA GLU A 208 3.07 -0.12 9.97
C GLU A 208 2.35 0.50 8.75
N CYS A 209 1.34 1.33 8.99
CA CYS A 209 0.59 2.01 7.92
C CYS A 209 0.42 3.49 8.20
N ILE A 210 0.40 4.31 7.15
CA ILE A 210 -0.11 5.68 7.20
C ILE A 210 -1.62 5.60 7.42
N SER A 211 -2.11 6.22 8.49
CA SER A 211 -3.54 6.23 8.85
C SER A 211 -4.37 7.09 7.89
N ALA A 212 -5.66 6.72 7.76
CA ALA A 212 -6.64 7.47 6.98
C ALA A 212 -6.80 8.94 7.44
N LYS A 213 -7.39 9.77 6.56
CA LYS A 213 -7.61 11.22 6.70
C LYS A 213 -6.38 12.11 6.62
N GLN A 214 -5.19 11.53 6.58
CA GLN A 214 -3.96 12.29 6.40
C GLN A 214 -3.82 12.76 4.95
N MET A 215 -3.18 13.91 4.79
CA MET A 215 -3.04 14.58 3.49
C MET A 215 -1.57 14.88 3.22
N PHE A 216 -1.19 14.80 1.95
CA PHE A 216 0.12 15.20 1.47
C PHE A 216 0.02 15.77 0.07
N TYR A 217 1.09 16.40 -0.40
CA TYR A 217 1.16 16.97 -1.75
C TYR A 217 2.19 16.25 -2.58
N ILE A 218 1.91 16.15 -3.88
CA ILE A 218 2.84 15.68 -4.89
C ILE A 218 2.74 16.56 -6.13
N ASP A 219 3.79 16.54 -6.94
CA ASP A 219 3.77 17.12 -8.28
C ASP A 219 3.68 16.01 -9.32
N ILE A 220 2.77 16.18 -10.28
CA ILE A 220 2.70 15.38 -11.49
C ILE A 220 3.06 16.27 -12.68
N LYS A 221 4.03 15.83 -13.47
CA LYS A 221 4.52 16.53 -14.65
C LYS A 221 4.51 15.61 -15.86
N ASP A 222 3.80 16.02 -16.91
CA ASP A 222 3.91 15.42 -18.23
C ASP A 222 4.98 16.19 -19.04
N GLU A 223 6.06 15.52 -19.42
CA GLU A 223 7.11 16.05 -20.28
C GLU A 223 7.04 15.52 -21.72
N SER A 224 5.95 14.84 -22.09
CA SER A 224 5.81 14.18 -23.38
C SER A 224 5.74 15.16 -24.55
N ILE A 225 5.32 16.41 -24.30
CA ILE A 225 5.22 17.46 -25.31
C ILE A 225 6.54 17.67 -26.06
N LYS A 226 7.68 17.51 -25.39
CA LYS A 226 9.02 17.65 -25.97
C LYS A 226 9.30 16.63 -27.08
N LYS A 227 8.66 15.46 -27.04
CA LYS A 227 8.86 14.38 -28.00
C LYS A 227 7.71 14.20 -28.98
N TYR A 228 6.47 14.32 -28.49
CA TYR A 228 5.27 13.99 -29.26
C TYR A 228 4.48 15.23 -29.71
N GLY A 229 4.92 16.43 -29.37
CA GLY A 229 4.23 17.69 -29.70
C GLY A 229 2.94 17.92 -28.91
N LYS A 230 2.57 17.01 -28.00
CA LYS A 230 1.39 17.08 -27.14
C LYS A 230 1.60 16.37 -25.79
N ASN A 231 0.75 16.68 -24.83
CA ASN A 231 0.66 15.99 -23.53
C ASN A 231 -0.14 14.69 -23.70
N ILE A 232 0.55 13.55 -23.66
CA ILE A 232 -0.06 12.24 -23.90
C ILE A 232 -0.78 11.72 -22.64
N PHE A 233 -0.51 12.31 -21.48
CA PHE A 233 -1.12 11.96 -20.19
C PHE A 233 -2.25 12.93 -19.78
N SER A 234 -2.85 13.65 -20.74
CA SER A 234 -3.91 14.65 -20.49
C SER A 234 -5.17 14.08 -19.81
N ASN A 235 -5.50 12.80 -20.05
CA ASN A 235 -6.71 12.13 -19.55
C ASN A 235 -6.47 11.21 -18.34
N LEU A 236 -5.38 11.42 -17.59
CA LEU A 236 -5.00 10.53 -16.49
C LEU A 236 -6.10 10.31 -15.45
N GLY A 237 -6.80 11.37 -15.02
CA GLY A 237 -7.83 11.24 -14.00
C GLY A 237 -9.01 10.40 -14.48
N LYS A 238 -9.48 10.61 -15.72
CA LYS A 238 -10.53 9.81 -16.35
C LYS A 238 -10.14 8.33 -16.47
N ILE A 239 -8.91 8.07 -16.94
CA ILE A 239 -8.38 6.70 -17.07
C ILE A 239 -8.32 6.00 -15.70
N CYS A 240 -7.86 6.70 -14.67
CA CYS A 240 -7.77 6.17 -13.31
C CYS A 240 -9.17 5.91 -12.74
N ASN A 241 -10.10 6.84 -12.88
CA ASN A 241 -11.46 6.68 -12.40
C ASN A 241 -12.18 5.51 -13.09
N LYS A 242 -12.01 5.34 -14.40
CA LYS A 242 -12.56 4.17 -15.11
C LYS A 242 -12.13 2.86 -14.46
N PHE A 243 -10.84 2.77 -14.12
CA PHE A 243 -10.25 1.55 -13.60
C PHE A 243 -10.62 1.32 -12.13
N TYR A 244 -10.58 2.36 -11.31
CA TYR A 244 -10.63 2.23 -9.86
C TYR A 244 -12.02 2.42 -9.24
N LEU A 245 -12.90 3.23 -9.84
CA LEU A 245 -14.15 3.67 -9.20
C LEU A 245 -15.10 2.51 -8.87
N ASN A 246 -15.30 1.58 -9.81
CA ASN A 246 -16.15 0.41 -9.59
C ASN A 246 -15.63 -0.47 -8.44
N ALA A 247 -14.31 -0.67 -8.36
CA ALA A 247 -13.72 -1.47 -7.28
C ALA A 247 -13.81 -0.78 -5.93
N PHE A 248 -13.58 0.54 -5.90
CA PHE A 248 -13.77 1.37 -4.72
C PHE A 248 -15.21 1.29 -4.21
N ASN A 249 -16.21 1.47 -5.07
CA ASN A 249 -17.62 1.43 -4.69
C ASN A 249 -18.03 0.05 -4.14
N LYS A 250 -17.59 -1.04 -4.79
CA LYS A 250 -17.83 -2.41 -4.28
C LYS A 250 -17.23 -2.62 -2.89
N GLU A 251 -16.04 -2.07 -2.64
CA GLU A 251 -15.43 -2.15 -1.32
C GLU A 251 -16.15 -1.27 -0.31
N LYS A 252 -16.56 -0.05 -0.72
CA LYS A 252 -17.38 0.90 0.03
C LYS A 252 -18.61 0.22 0.62
N GLU A 253 -19.35 -0.51 -0.21
CA GLU A 253 -20.56 -1.22 0.19
C GLU A 253 -20.32 -2.40 1.14
N LEU A 254 -19.21 -3.13 0.97
CA LEU A 254 -19.00 -4.41 1.65
C LEU A 254 -18.28 -4.32 3.00
N TYR A 255 -17.37 -3.35 3.17
CA TYR A 255 -16.42 -3.36 4.28
C TYR A 255 -16.29 -2.05 5.05
N PHE A 256 -16.77 -0.93 4.52
CA PHE A 256 -16.65 0.31 5.25
C PHE A 256 -17.72 0.36 6.34
N ASN A 257 -17.31 0.36 7.61
CA ASN A 257 -18.04 1.13 8.60
C ASN A 257 -17.97 2.59 8.16
N LEU A 258 -19.03 3.04 7.50
CA LEU A 258 -19.22 4.35 6.89
C LEU A 258 -19.19 5.53 7.87
N PHE A 259 -18.78 5.36 9.13
CA PHE A 259 -18.62 6.45 10.08
C PHE A 259 -17.29 7.22 9.98
N SER A 260 -16.32 6.76 9.18
CA SER A 260 -14.94 7.28 9.24
C SER A 260 -14.41 8.03 8.02
N LEU A 261 -15.07 8.05 6.85
CA LEU A 261 -14.56 8.80 5.69
C LEU A 261 -14.87 10.30 5.69
N GLY A 262 -15.78 10.77 6.56
CA GLY A 262 -15.97 12.21 6.84
C GLY A 262 -16.51 13.09 5.69
N LYS A 263 -16.58 12.58 4.46
CA LYS A 263 -17.27 13.20 3.33
C LYS A 263 -17.83 12.11 2.42
N ASP A 264 -19.12 12.19 2.12
CA ASP A 264 -19.62 11.68 0.84
C ASP A 264 -19.03 12.57 -0.24
N PHE A 265 -17.94 12.12 -0.85
CA PHE A 265 -17.45 12.72 -2.08
C PHE A 265 -17.95 11.85 -3.24
N GLU A 266 -18.63 12.48 -4.19
CA GLU A 266 -18.97 11.84 -5.46
C GLU A 266 -17.83 12.05 -6.43
N ILE A 267 -17.31 10.94 -6.97
CA ILE A 267 -16.29 10.99 -8.00
C ILE A 267 -16.99 10.81 -9.33
N ASN A 268 -16.96 11.88 -10.11
CA ASN A 268 -17.32 11.82 -11.51
C ASN A 268 -16.25 11.02 -12.28
N GLU A 269 -16.66 9.91 -12.93
CA GLU A 269 -15.78 9.08 -13.76
C GLU A 269 -15.04 9.91 -14.82
N GLU A 270 -15.69 10.99 -15.31
CA GLU A 270 -15.16 11.89 -16.34
C GLU A 270 -14.29 13.03 -15.81
N SER A 271 -13.96 13.05 -14.52
CA SER A 271 -13.07 14.07 -13.94
C SER A 271 -11.60 13.78 -14.22
N ASN A 272 -10.86 14.80 -14.68
CA ASN A 272 -9.39 14.78 -14.70
C ASN A 272 -8.76 15.42 -13.44
N ASP A 273 -9.50 16.29 -12.77
CA ASP A 273 -9.00 17.06 -11.63
C ASP A 273 -9.10 16.25 -10.33
N VAL A 274 -10.04 15.31 -10.25
CA VAL A 274 -10.29 14.50 -9.07
C VAL A 274 -10.35 13.04 -9.45
N PHE A 275 -9.47 12.20 -8.90
CA PHE A 275 -9.45 10.78 -9.23
C PHE A 275 -8.95 9.86 -8.12
N LEU A 276 -9.35 8.58 -8.19
CA LEU A 276 -8.94 7.54 -7.26
C LEU A 276 -7.70 6.80 -7.72
N LEU A 277 -6.91 6.36 -6.75
CA LEU A 277 -5.89 5.33 -6.93
C LEU A 277 -5.95 4.32 -5.78
N ASN A 278 -5.49 3.09 -6.06
CA ASN A 278 -5.15 2.11 -5.04
C ASN A 278 -3.65 1.79 -5.06
N ILE A 279 -2.93 2.26 -4.04
CA ILE A 279 -1.47 2.21 -3.92
C ILE A 279 -1.03 1.33 -2.74
N GLY A 280 0.24 0.93 -2.73
CA GLY A 280 0.79 0.07 -1.66
C GLY A 280 0.62 -1.43 -1.89
N ARG A 281 1.03 -2.22 -0.87
CA ARG A 281 1.27 -3.67 -0.95
C ARG A 281 0.00 -4.54 -0.93
N PHE A 282 -0.98 -4.19 -0.11
CA PHE A 282 -2.14 -5.05 0.22
C PHE A 282 -3.39 -4.75 -0.62
N SER A 283 -3.21 -4.07 -1.74
CA SER A 283 -4.26 -3.69 -2.70
C SER A 283 -5.01 -4.87 -3.34
N GLY A 284 -4.50 -6.09 -3.21
CA GLY A 284 -4.95 -7.26 -3.96
C GLY A 284 -4.38 -7.31 -5.38
N ALA A 285 -4.48 -8.48 -6.01
CA ALA A 285 -4.03 -8.69 -7.39
C ALA A 285 -4.87 -7.89 -8.38
N GLU A 286 -6.15 -7.67 -8.05
CA GLU A 286 -7.12 -7.00 -8.88
C GLU A 286 -6.73 -5.56 -9.20
N MET A 287 -6.19 -4.86 -8.21
CA MET A 287 -5.77 -3.45 -8.35
C MET A 287 -4.36 -3.30 -8.97
N LYS A 288 -3.66 -4.41 -9.24
CA LYS A 288 -2.26 -4.44 -9.72
C LYS A 288 -2.07 -5.20 -11.02
N SER A 289 -3.14 -5.74 -11.61
CA SER A 289 -3.07 -6.53 -12.83
C SER A 289 -4.32 -6.36 -13.69
N LEU A 290 -4.25 -6.80 -14.94
CA LEU A 290 -5.27 -6.56 -15.96
C LEU A 290 -6.30 -7.68 -16.00
N ASP A 291 -7.59 -7.35 -16.05
CA ASP A 291 -8.67 -8.33 -15.88
C ASP A 291 -8.62 -9.48 -16.89
N ASN A 292 -8.43 -9.21 -18.19
CA ASN A 292 -8.49 -10.31 -19.18
C ASN A 292 -7.23 -11.19 -19.20
N PHE A 293 -6.17 -10.83 -18.45
CA PHE A 293 -4.89 -11.52 -18.49
C PHE A 293 -4.38 -11.99 -17.13
N ARG A 294 -5.07 -11.64 -16.05
CA ARG A 294 -4.74 -12.07 -14.69
C ARG A 294 -4.81 -13.59 -14.59
N TYR A 295 -3.75 -14.21 -14.08
CA TYR A 295 -3.75 -15.61 -13.71
C TYR A 295 -3.04 -15.78 -12.37
N ILE A 296 -3.75 -16.31 -11.38
CA ILE A 296 -3.26 -16.47 -10.01
C ILE A 296 -2.97 -17.95 -9.79
N LYS A 297 -1.69 -18.34 -9.93
CA LYS A 297 -1.24 -19.75 -9.89
C LYS A 297 -1.69 -20.50 -8.64
N ASN A 298 -1.67 -19.84 -7.49
CA ASN A 298 -1.96 -20.45 -6.19
C ASN A 298 -3.40 -20.20 -5.73
N SER A 299 -4.27 -19.68 -6.59
CA SER A 299 -5.69 -19.48 -6.24
C SER A 299 -6.41 -20.83 -6.23
N LYS A 300 -7.11 -21.10 -5.11
CA LYS A 300 -8.06 -22.22 -4.99
C LYS A 300 -9.44 -21.90 -5.59
N SER A 301 -9.62 -20.70 -6.17
CA SER A 301 -10.83 -20.32 -6.88
C SER A 301 -11.04 -21.18 -8.12
N LYS A 302 -12.30 -21.48 -8.47
CA LYS A 302 -12.65 -22.10 -9.76
C LYS A 302 -12.24 -21.17 -10.91
N ASP A 303 -12.44 -19.87 -10.74
CA ASP A 303 -11.90 -18.86 -11.63
C ASP A 303 -10.51 -18.41 -11.14
N LYS A 304 -9.46 -18.86 -11.83
CA LYS A 304 -8.06 -18.50 -11.52
C LYS A 304 -7.70 -17.05 -11.87
N LYS A 305 -8.63 -16.26 -12.42
CA LYS A 305 -8.50 -14.81 -12.54
C LYS A 305 -8.81 -14.12 -11.22
N GLU A 306 -9.63 -14.70 -10.36
CA GLU A 306 -9.97 -14.08 -9.08
C GLU A 306 -9.28 -14.76 -7.89
N SER A 307 -8.83 -13.94 -6.94
CA SER A 307 -8.38 -14.45 -5.66
C SER A 307 -9.60 -14.92 -4.85
N SER A 308 -9.49 -16.08 -4.20
CA SER A 308 -10.49 -16.57 -3.25
C SER A 308 -10.52 -15.73 -1.96
N THR A 309 -9.46 -14.98 -1.68
CA THR A 309 -9.29 -14.16 -0.47
C THR A 309 -8.89 -12.73 -0.78
N ARG A 310 -9.14 -11.84 0.17
CA ARG A 310 -8.70 -10.44 0.14
C ARG A 310 -8.13 -10.04 1.50
N THR A 311 -7.11 -9.21 1.48
CA THR A 311 -6.45 -8.71 2.69
C THR A 311 -7.05 -7.37 3.10
N PHE A 312 -7.36 -7.24 4.39
CA PHE A 312 -7.92 -6.07 5.05
C PHE A 312 -7.09 -5.69 6.27
N ALA A 313 -7.21 -4.45 6.70
CA ALA A 313 -6.57 -3.91 7.89
C ALA A 313 -7.55 -3.99 9.06
N LEU A 314 -7.08 -4.54 10.18
CA LEU A 314 -7.70 -4.36 11.48
C LEU A 314 -6.93 -3.30 12.25
N LYS A 315 -7.64 -2.41 12.95
CA LYS A 315 -7.05 -1.24 13.61
C LYS A 315 -6.73 -1.49 15.09
N ASP A 316 -7.58 -2.24 15.78
CA ASP A 316 -7.53 -2.51 17.22
C ASP A 316 -8.10 -3.91 17.54
N ASP A 317 -8.00 -4.33 18.81
CA ASP A 317 -8.56 -5.60 19.25
C ASP A 317 -10.09 -5.57 19.18
N VAL A 318 -10.69 -6.66 18.72
CA VAL A 318 -12.15 -6.85 18.66
C VAL A 318 -12.61 -7.78 19.77
N GLU A 319 -13.73 -7.44 20.42
CA GLU A 319 -14.31 -8.24 21.50
C GLU A 319 -14.88 -9.58 20.98
N ASP A 320 -15.51 -9.55 19.80
CA ASP A 320 -16.01 -10.75 19.13
C ASP A 320 -15.06 -11.18 18.00
N ASN A 321 -14.19 -12.13 18.31
CA ASN A 321 -13.23 -12.76 17.38
C ASN A 321 -13.88 -13.44 16.16
N VAL A 322 -15.21 -13.49 16.09
CA VAL A 322 -15.97 -14.22 15.07
C VAL A 322 -16.47 -13.30 13.95
N TYR A 323 -16.77 -12.03 14.22
CA TYR A 323 -17.42 -11.14 13.25
C TYR A 323 -16.66 -9.82 13.08
N PHE A 324 -15.58 -9.84 12.32
CA PHE A 324 -14.88 -8.62 11.87
C PHE A 324 -15.68 -7.83 10.81
N GLU A 325 -16.94 -8.18 10.56
CA GLU A 325 -17.80 -7.43 9.65
C GLU A 325 -17.97 -6.02 10.22
N LYS A 326 -17.59 -4.99 9.44
CA LYS A 326 -17.57 -3.57 9.79
C LYS A 326 -16.35 -3.07 10.58
N GLU A 327 -15.46 -3.91 11.09
CA GLU A 327 -14.21 -3.46 11.75
C GLU A 327 -12.97 -3.49 10.82
N LEU A 328 -13.18 -3.92 9.58
CA LEU A 328 -12.12 -4.08 8.59
C LEU A 328 -12.05 -2.92 7.62
N LEU A 329 -10.85 -2.44 7.36
CA LEU A 329 -10.59 -1.40 6.39
C LEU A 329 -9.87 -2.01 5.17
N PRO A 330 -10.27 -1.69 3.92
CA PRO A 330 -9.46 -2.06 2.78
C PRO A 330 -8.15 -1.27 2.80
N PHE A 331 -7.09 -1.80 2.19
CA PHE A 331 -5.81 -1.09 2.12
C PHE A 331 -5.70 -0.19 0.89
N GLY A 332 -4.98 0.93 1.04
CA GLY A 332 -4.29 1.59 -0.06
C GLY A 332 -5.09 2.60 -0.87
N TRP A 333 -6.35 2.91 -0.50
CA TRP A 333 -7.14 3.89 -1.23
C TRP A 333 -6.69 5.31 -0.95
N VAL A 334 -6.51 6.09 -2.02
CA VAL A 334 -6.21 7.52 -1.95
C VAL A 334 -7.06 8.31 -2.95
N LEU A 335 -7.43 9.53 -2.57
CA LEU A 335 -8.08 10.52 -3.43
C LEU A 335 -7.04 11.54 -3.88
N CYS A 336 -6.95 11.78 -5.19
CA CYS A 336 -6.07 12.77 -5.79
C CYS A 336 -6.91 13.96 -6.24
N GLU A 337 -6.59 15.17 -5.78
CA GLU A 337 -7.30 16.41 -6.11
C GLU A 337 -6.29 17.42 -6.67
N LEU A 338 -6.51 17.90 -7.89
CA LEU A 338 -5.71 18.95 -8.51
C LEU A 338 -5.90 20.23 -7.69
N VAL A 339 -4.78 20.82 -7.27
CA VAL A 339 -4.79 22.14 -6.62
C VAL A 339 -4.96 23.17 -7.73
N LYS A 340 -6.13 23.80 -7.77
CA LYS A 340 -6.38 24.98 -8.61
C LYS A 340 -5.89 26.20 -7.86
N ASP A 341 -5.09 27.01 -8.54
CA ASP A 341 -4.64 28.32 -8.03
C ASP A 341 -5.82 29.29 -7.85
#